data_AF-A0A221SZR6-F1
#
_entry.id   AF-A0A221SZR6-F1
#
_cell.length_a   1.000
_cell.length_b   1.000
_cell.length_c   1.000
_cell.angle_alpha   90.00
_cell.angle_beta   90.00
_cell.angle_gamma   90.00
#
_symmetry.space_group_name_H-M   'P 1'
#
loop_
_entity.id
_entity.type
_entity.pdbx_description
1 polymer ?
#
loop_
_entity_poly.entity_id
_entity_poly.type
_entity_poly.pdbx_seq_one_letter_code
_entity_poly.pdbx_strand_id
1 'polypeptide(L)'
;MWRVDQVFLARRGQRIEVICSLVSEHGGLRNLSVTAPTDDPTQAVRHAAHFIAGKGNVSSARQARVRWARQQVVTEQDELIRDRLLEDEFLDEFEETLAAVRDQQR
;
A
#
# COMPACT_ATOMS: atom_id res chain seq x y z
N MET A 1 -6.10 -16.20 3.12
CA MET A 1 -5.07 -15.41 2.39
C MET A 1 -5.05 -13.96 2.90
N TRP A 2 -4.01 -13.15 2.65
CA TRP A 2 -3.98 -11.73 3.08
C TRP A 2 -4.46 -10.79 1.97
N ARG A 3 -5.12 -9.69 2.32
CA ARG A 3 -5.53 -8.63 1.39
C ARG A 3 -5.07 -7.28 1.91
N VAL A 4 -4.66 -6.36 1.04
CA VAL A 4 -4.38 -4.97 1.44
C VAL A 4 -5.70 -4.23 1.69
N ASP A 5 -5.82 -3.54 2.83
CA ASP A 5 -7.02 -2.78 3.20
C ASP A 5 -6.75 -1.27 3.38
N GLN A 6 -5.62 -0.92 3.99
CA GLN A 6 -5.19 0.48 4.12
C GLN A 6 -3.75 0.63 3.64
N VAL A 7 -3.46 1.80 3.07
CA VAL A 7 -2.12 2.22 2.67
C VAL A 7 -1.90 3.62 3.21
N PHE A 8 -0.85 3.80 4.00
CA PHE A 8 -0.51 5.09 4.61
C PHE A 8 0.81 5.61 4.04
N LEU A 9 0.85 6.87 3.63
CA LEU A 9 2.06 7.56 3.18
C LEU A 9 2.58 8.50 4.26
N ALA A 10 3.86 8.42 4.59
CA ALA A 10 4.54 9.36 5.47
C ALA A 10 5.81 9.90 4.80
N ARG A 11 5.98 11.23 4.77
CA ARG A 11 7.24 11.82 4.29
C ARG A 11 8.35 11.59 5.31
N ARG A 12 9.50 11.12 4.84
CA ARG A 12 10.74 10.88 5.60
C ARG A 12 11.90 11.59 4.90
N GLY A 13 11.97 12.91 5.05
CA GLY A 13 12.92 13.74 4.30
C GLY A 13 12.59 13.71 2.80
N GLN A 14 13.56 13.31 1.97
CA GLN A 14 13.41 13.14 0.51
C GLN A 14 12.90 11.75 0.10
N ARG A 15 12.30 11.02 1.05
CA ARG A 15 11.75 9.68 0.83
C ARG A 15 10.32 9.62 1.33
N ILE A 16 9.57 8.64 0.84
CA ILE A 16 8.23 8.34 1.33
C ILE A 16 8.23 6.93 1.91
N GLU A 17 7.83 6.83 3.17
CA GLU A 17 7.48 5.56 3.80
C GLU A 17 6.02 5.23 3.46
N VAL A 18 5.79 4.02 2.94
CA VAL A 18 4.47 3.49 2.61
C VAL A 18 4.20 2.30 3.53
N ILE A 19 3.13 2.38 4.29
CA ILE A 19 2.72 1.35 5.26
C ILE A 19 1.41 0.73 4.76
N CYS A 20 1.46 -0.54 4.39
CA CYS A 20 0.30 -1.33 3.99
C CYS A 20 -0.23 -2.13 5.18
N SER A 21 -1.47 -1.88 5.60
CA SER A 21 -2.21 -2.73 6.52
C SER A 21 -2.91 -3.83 5.76
N LEU A 22 -2.66 -5.07 6.16
CA LEU A 22 -3.25 -6.24 5.56
C LEU A 22 -4.16 -6.94 6.55
N VAL A 23 -5.28 -7.41 6.01
CA VAL A 23 -6.30 -8.18 6.72
C VAL A 23 -6.28 -9.60 6.19
N SER A 24 -6.48 -10.58 7.07
CA SER A 24 -6.70 -11.97 6.67
C SER A 24 -8.18 -12.33 6.80
N GLU A 25 -8.60 -13.34 6.04
CA GLU A 25 -9.96 -13.90 6.13
C GLU A 25 -10.30 -14.47 7.52
N HIS A 26 -9.28 -14.75 8.34
CA HIS A 26 -9.43 -15.24 9.71
C HIS A 26 -9.36 -14.11 10.76
N GLY A 27 -9.51 -12.84 10.34
CA GLY A 27 -9.48 -11.68 11.24
C GLY A 27 -8.09 -11.25 11.69
N GLY A 28 -7.03 -11.77 11.05
CA GLY A 28 -5.66 -11.35 11.34
C GLY A 28 -5.35 -9.96 10.77
N LEU A 29 -4.53 -9.20 11.50
CA LEU A 29 -4.02 -7.90 11.09
C LEU A 29 -2.50 -7.92 11.06
N ARG A 30 -1.90 -7.39 10.00
CA ARG A 30 -0.45 -7.16 9.93
C ARG A 30 -0.15 -5.88 9.17
N ASN A 31 0.97 -5.25 9.48
CA ASN A 31 1.48 -4.12 8.70
C ASN A 31 2.76 -4.53 7.97
N LEU A 32 2.92 -4.04 6.75
CA LEU A 32 4.16 -4.10 5.99
C LEU A 32 4.56 -2.66 5.64
N SER A 33 5.79 -2.28 5.93
CA SER A 33 6.32 -0.95 5.58
C SER A 33 7.40 -1.09 4.53
N VAL A 34 7.40 -0.17 3.56
CA VAL A 34 8.42 -0.02 2.51
C VAL A 34 8.78 1.46 2.43
N THR A 35 10.07 1.78 2.44
CA THR A 35 10.54 3.15 2.18
C THR A 35 10.94 3.27 0.72
N ALA A 36 10.16 4.01 -0.06
CA ALA A 36 10.48 4.30 -1.44
C ALA A 36 11.61 5.35 -1.51
N PRO A 37 12.63 5.16 -2.36
CA PRO A 37 13.76 6.09 -2.50
C PRO A 37 13.39 7.30 -3.38
N THR A 38 12.21 7.89 -3.14
CA THR A 38 11.65 9.01 -3.91
C THR A 38 10.77 9.87 -3.00
N ASP A 39 10.65 11.16 -3.32
CA ASP A 39 9.71 12.10 -2.71
C ASP A 39 8.43 12.31 -3.53
N ASP A 40 8.35 11.67 -4.70
CA ASP A 40 7.16 11.57 -5.56
C ASP A 40 6.20 10.49 -5.00
N PRO A 41 4.98 10.88 -4.55
CA PRO A 41 4.00 9.96 -4.02
C PRO A 41 3.55 8.88 -4.98
N THR A 42 3.42 9.18 -6.28
CA THR A 42 2.97 8.21 -7.28
C THR A 42 4.01 7.11 -7.45
N GLN A 43 5.28 7.49 -7.60
CA GLN A 43 6.37 6.53 -7.66
C GLN A 43 6.54 5.74 -6.37
N ALA A 44 6.26 6.36 -5.21
CA ALA A 44 6.32 5.67 -3.93
C ALA A 44 5.25 4.59 -3.78
N VAL A 45 3.99 4.89 -4.16
CA VAL A 45 2.90 3.89 -4.08
C VAL A 45 3.11 2.76 -5.07
N ARG A 46 3.58 3.04 -6.29
CA ARG A 46 3.92 1.99 -7.28
C ARG A 46 5.05 1.09 -6.77
N HIS A 47 6.11 1.68 -6.24
CA HIS A 47 7.22 0.91 -5.64
C HIS A 47 6.74 -0.01 -4.51
N ALA A 48 5.87 0.49 -3.64
CA ALA A 48 5.28 -0.31 -2.56
C ALA A 48 4.34 -1.40 -3.10
N ALA A 49 3.48 -1.08 -4.06
CA ALA A 49 2.57 -2.03 -4.70
C ALA A 49 3.32 -3.22 -5.27
N HIS A 50 4.36 -2.94 -6.07
CA HIS A 50 5.24 -3.94 -6.66
C HIS A 50 5.88 -4.86 -5.60
N PHE A 51 6.48 -4.26 -4.56
CA PHE A 51 7.14 -5.02 -3.50
C PHE A 51 6.16 -5.93 -2.72
N ILE A 52 4.96 -5.43 -2.41
CA ILE A 52 3.98 -6.16 -1.59
C ILE A 52 3.31 -7.28 -2.41
N ALA A 53 2.92 -7.00 -3.67
CA ALA A 53 2.39 -8.01 -4.57
C ALA A 53 3.41 -9.13 -4.84
N GLY A 54 4.69 -8.74 -5.02
CA GLY A 54 5.81 -9.65 -5.22
C GLY A 54 6.07 -10.67 -4.11
N LYS A 55 5.55 -10.46 -2.88
CA LYS A 55 5.74 -11.42 -1.77
C LYS A 55 4.97 -12.73 -1.91
N GLY A 56 4.00 -12.82 -2.84
CA GLY A 56 3.27 -14.05 -3.13
C GLY A 56 2.29 -14.53 -2.04
N ASN A 57 2.09 -13.78 -0.95
CA ASN A 57 1.17 -14.15 0.13
C ASN A 57 -0.03 -13.19 0.27
N VAL A 58 -0.28 -12.37 -0.76
CA VAL A 58 -1.37 -11.39 -0.82
C VAL A 58 -2.29 -11.70 -2.01
N SER A 59 -3.60 -11.60 -1.82
CA SER A 59 -4.62 -12.01 -2.80
C SER A 59 -5.10 -10.88 -3.72
N SER A 60 -5.15 -9.64 -3.20
CA SER A 60 -5.65 -8.45 -3.90
C SER A 60 -5.40 -7.16 -3.10
N ALA A 61 -5.54 -6.03 -3.79
CA ALA A 61 -5.59 -4.68 -3.22
C ALA A 61 -6.88 -3.91 -3.55
N ARG A 62 -7.93 -4.52 -4.12
CA ARG A 62 -9.14 -3.84 -4.63
C ARG A 62 -9.92 -2.98 -3.62
N GLN A 63 -9.66 -3.15 -2.32
CA GLN A 63 -10.31 -2.38 -1.25
C GLN A 63 -9.32 -1.48 -0.51
N ALA A 64 -8.07 -1.42 -0.98
CA ALA A 64 -7.02 -0.60 -0.38
C ALA A 64 -7.39 0.86 -0.50
N ARG A 65 -7.25 1.59 0.61
CA ARG A 65 -7.48 3.03 0.65
C ARG A 65 -6.16 3.71 0.95
N VAL A 66 -5.81 4.69 0.14
CA VAL A 66 -4.53 5.37 0.22
C VAL A 66 -4.73 6.70 0.93
N ARG A 67 -3.96 6.91 1.99
CA ARG A 67 -4.11 8.03 2.92
C ARG A 67 -2.74 8.60 3.28
N TRP A 68 -2.65 9.91 3.41
CA TRP A 68 -1.47 10.52 4.01
C TRP A 68 -1.54 10.42 5.53
N ALA A 69 -0.52 9.81 6.13
CA ALA A 69 -0.26 9.89 7.56
C ALA A 69 0.24 11.31 7.87
N ARG A 70 -0.68 12.23 8.20
CA ARG A 70 -0.30 13.47 8.90
C ARG A 70 0.41 13.08 10.20
N GLN A 71 1.31 13.93 10.71
CA GLN A 71 1.90 13.75 12.05
C GLN A 71 0.76 13.51 13.05
N GLN A 72 0.61 12.26 13.49
CA GLN A 72 -0.53 11.74 14.26
C GLN A 72 -0.59 12.27 15.71
N VAL A 73 0.03 13.41 16.00
CA VAL A 73 0.13 13.91 17.37
C VAL A 73 -1.24 14.41 17.88
N VAL A 74 -2.23 14.66 17.00
CA VAL A 74 -3.53 15.23 17.41
C VAL A 74 -4.74 14.88 16.51
N THR A 75 -4.57 14.10 15.45
CA THR A 75 -5.58 13.94 14.38
C THR A 75 -6.34 12.61 14.53
N GLU A 76 -7.67 12.64 14.64
CA GLU A 76 -8.52 11.44 14.70
C GLU A 76 -8.40 10.62 13.39
N GLN A 77 -8.55 9.29 13.44
CA GLN A 77 -8.40 8.43 12.25
C GLN A 77 -9.36 8.80 11.10
N ASP A 78 -10.48 9.46 11.42
CA ASP A 78 -11.49 9.92 10.47
C ASP A 78 -11.08 11.20 9.71
N GLU A 79 -10.07 11.94 10.18
CA GLU A 79 -9.56 13.15 9.52
C GLU A 79 -8.47 12.85 8.47
N LEU A 80 -8.14 11.57 8.25
CA LEU A 80 -7.16 11.16 7.23
C LEU A 80 -7.69 11.41 5.82
N ILE A 81 -7.00 12.30 5.10
CA ILE A 81 -7.33 12.65 3.72
C ILE A 81 -7.01 11.46 2.81
N ARG A 82 -8.04 10.94 2.14
CA ARG A 82 -7.89 9.94 1.08
C ARG A 82 -7.42 10.59 -0.20
N ASP A 83 -6.46 9.95 -0.85
CA ASP A 83 -5.94 10.35 -2.15
C ASP A 83 -6.36 9.33 -3.21
N ARG A 84 -7.47 9.60 -3.91
CA ARG A 84 -8.06 8.67 -4.87
C ARG A 84 -7.18 8.41 -6.09
N LEU A 85 -6.40 9.40 -6.51
CA LEU A 85 -5.47 9.22 -7.63
C LEU A 85 -4.38 8.23 -7.22
N LEU A 86 -3.86 8.35 -6.00
CA LEU A 86 -2.89 7.38 -5.49
C LEU A 86 -3.52 6.00 -5.20
N GLU A 87 -4.82 5.93 -4.89
CA GLU A 87 -5.56 4.65 -4.80
C GLU A 87 -5.54 3.90 -6.12
N ASP A 88 -5.89 4.58 -7.22
CA ASP A 88 -5.89 4.00 -8.56
C ASP A 88 -4.48 3.56 -8.97
N GLU A 89 -3.48 4.44 -8.79
CA GLU A 89 -2.08 4.16 -9.09
C GLU A 89 -1.51 2.97 -8.29
N PHE A 90 -1.88 2.84 -7.02
CA PHE A 90 -1.48 1.70 -6.21
C PHE A 90 -2.15 0.42 -6.69
N LEU A 91 -3.45 0.47 -6.99
CA LEU A 91 -4.23 -0.70 -7.38
C LEU A 91 -3.77 -1.27 -8.72
N ASP A 92 -3.55 -0.41 -9.72
CA ASP A 92 -3.15 -0.82 -11.06
C ASP A 92 -1.81 -1.54 -11.04
N GLU A 93 -0.79 -0.93 -10.44
CA GLU A 93 0.54 -1.53 -10.30
C GLU A 93 0.51 -2.83 -9.48
N PHE A 94 -0.32 -2.89 -8.43
CA PHE A 94 -0.44 -4.06 -7.57
C PHE A 94 -1.01 -5.25 -8.32
N GLU A 95 -2.13 -5.06 -9.03
CA GLU A 95 -2.81 -6.15 -9.73
C GLU A 95 -2.01 -6.58 -10.98
N GLU A 96 -1.32 -5.66 -11.67
CA GLU A 96 -0.38 -5.99 -12.74
C GLU A 96 0.77 -6.87 -12.22
N THR A 97 1.43 -6.45 -11.13
CA THR A 97 2.51 -7.23 -10.52
C THR A 97 2.02 -8.59 -10.05
N LEU A 98 0.84 -8.66 -9.42
CA LEU A 98 0.27 -9.91 -8.94
C LEU A 98 -0.06 -10.87 -10.08
N ALA A 99 -0.56 -10.36 -11.22
CA ALA A 99 -0.80 -11.15 -12.41
C ALA A 99 0.50 -11.75 -12.95
N ALA A 100 1.56 -10.95 -13.04
CA ALA A 100 2.89 -11.41 -13.47
C ALA A 100 3.47 -12.49 -12.54
N VAL A 101 3.37 -12.31 -11.22
CA VAL A 101 3.82 -13.31 -10.23
C VAL A 101 3.05 -14.62 -10.36
N ARG A 102 1.73 -14.56 -10.58
CA ARG A 102 0.89 -15.74 -10.76
C ARG A 102 1.20 -16.48 -12.06
N ASP A 103 1.52 -15.76 -13.12
CA ASP A 103 1.89 -16.35 -14.41
C ASP A 103 3.19 -17.14 -14.31
N GLN A 104 4.20 -16.62 -13.59
CA GLN A 104 5.48 -17.30 -13.36
C GLN A 104 5.38 -18.56 -12.49
N GLN A 105 4.30 -18.72 -11.72
CA GLN A 105 4.08 -19.88 -10.85
C GLN A 105 3.28 -21.01 -11.50
N ARG A 106 2.79 -20.81 -12.73
CA ARG A 106 2.08 -21.83 -13.53
C ARG A 106 3.06 -22.67 -14.34
#